data_AF-A0A0G1KT47-F1
#
_entry.id   AF-A0A0G1KT47-F1
#
_cell.length_a   1.000
_cell.length_b   1.000
_cell.length_c   1.000
_cell.angle_alpha   90.00
_cell.angle_beta   90.00
_cell.angle_gamma   90.00
#
_symmetry.space_group_name_H-M   'P 1'
#
loop_
_entity.id
_entity.type
_entity.pdbx_description
1 polymer ?
#
loop_
_entity_poly.entity_id
_entity_poly.type
_entity_poly.pdbx_seq_one_letter_code
_entity_poly.pdbx_strand_id
1 'polypeptide(L)'
;MKKFILLFALILVLIAGWLWFKKSTPVATVINDPKNIAYEIEGESIPLKDGSYETEAAPDSVEIVTTEYFGNDVTGDFNNDGTQDAAFILTQGGGGTGVFYYLVVALKTTEGYQGTNGIALGDRIAPQNLDWRNGEIIANYADRTASESYADEPTLGVSKYFQVQGRQLVEIKK
;
A
#
# COMPACT_ATOMS: atom_id res chain seq x y z
N MET A 1 36.07 -43.19 -35.91
CA MET A 1 34.83 -42.51 -36.37
C MET A 1 33.67 -42.66 -35.37
N LYS A 2 33.25 -43.88 -34.96
CA LYS A 2 32.15 -44.08 -34.00
C LYS A 2 32.32 -43.38 -32.63
N LYS A 3 33.54 -43.32 -32.09
CA LYS A 3 33.85 -42.62 -30.82
C LYS A 3 33.65 -41.09 -30.88
N PHE A 4 33.89 -40.47 -32.04
CA PHE A 4 33.67 -39.04 -32.24
C PHE A 4 32.19 -38.70 -32.38
N ILE A 5 31.39 -39.60 -32.97
CA ILE A 5 29.94 -39.45 -33.11
C ILE A 5 29.25 -39.50 -31.74
N LEU A 6 29.68 -40.41 -30.85
CA LEU A 6 29.15 -40.51 -29.48
C LEU A 6 29.46 -39.26 -28.64
N LEU A 7 30.65 -38.68 -28.82
CA LEU A 7 31.06 -37.48 -28.09
C LEU A 7 30.25 -36.25 -28.53
N PHE A 8 29.99 -36.13 -29.84
CA PHE A 8 29.16 -35.05 -30.39
C PHE A 8 27.69 -35.15 -29.95
N ALA A 9 27.15 -36.37 -29.90
CA ALA A 9 25.79 -36.62 -29.40
C ALA A 9 25.66 -36.25 -27.90
N LEU A 10 26.65 -36.58 -27.09
CA LEU A 10 26.68 -36.21 -25.66
C LEU A 10 26.69 -34.69 -25.48
N ILE A 11 27.49 -33.97 -26.26
CA ILE A 11 27.56 -32.50 -26.22
C ILE A 11 26.20 -31.88 -26.61
N LEU A 12 25.53 -32.41 -27.63
CA LEU A 12 24.19 -31.95 -28.01
C LEU A 12 23.15 -32.19 -26.91
N VAL A 13 23.21 -33.32 -26.21
CA VAL A 13 22.33 -33.60 -25.05
C VAL A 13 22.62 -32.65 -23.89
N LEU A 14 23.89 -32.36 -23.61
CA LEU A 14 24.28 -31.40 -22.56
C LEU A 14 23.85 -29.96 -22.91
N ILE A 15 23.99 -29.54 -24.17
CA ILE A 15 23.52 -28.23 -24.64
C ILE A 15 21.99 -28.16 -24.59
N ALA A 16 21.28 -29.20 -25.05
CA ALA A 16 19.83 -29.25 -24.98
C ALA A 16 19.33 -29.23 -23.54
N GLY A 17 19.97 -29.98 -22.64
CA GLY A 17 19.68 -29.97 -21.21
C GLY A 17 19.93 -28.60 -20.58
N TRP A 18 21.03 -27.93 -20.93
CA TRP A 18 21.32 -26.57 -20.48
C TRP A 18 20.30 -25.54 -20.99
N LEU A 19 19.87 -25.66 -22.25
CA LEU A 19 18.81 -24.82 -22.82
C LEU A 19 17.44 -25.09 -22.17
N TRP A 20 17.16 -26.32 -21.76
CA TRP A 20 15.94 -26.69 -21.04
C TRP A 20 15.96 -26.15 -19.61
N PHE A 21 17.11 -26.22 -18.93
CA PHE A 21 17.29 -25.63 -17.59
C PHE A 21 17.21 -24.10 -17.58
N LYS A 22 17.67 -23.42 -18.64
CA LYS A 22 17.59 -21.96 -18.74
C LYS A 22 16.16 -21.43 -18.98
N LYS A 23 15.21 -22.29 -19.36
CA LYS A 23 13.81 -21.89 -19.63
C LYS A 23 12.92 -21.79 -18.39
N SER A 24 13.43 -22.10 -17.20
CA SER A 24 12.61 -22.24 -16.00
C SER A 24 13.13 -21.40 -14.83
N THR A 25 13.40 -20.11 -15.08
CA THR A 25 13.41 -19.14 -13.99
C THR A 25 11.96 -18.71 -13.77
N PRO A 26 11.31 -19.04 -12.65
CA PRO A 26 10.02 -18.44 -12.34
C PRO A 26 10.24 -16.93 -12.30
N VAL A 27 9.62 -16.20 -13.22
CA VAL A 27 9.55 -14.75 -13.16
C VAL A 27 8.77 -14.48 -11.88
N ALA A 28 9.44 -13.99 -10.84
CA ALA A 28 8.73 -13.45 -9.69
C ALA A 28 7.78 -12.38 -10.23
N THR A 29 6.47 -12.61 -10.09
CA THR A 29 5.47 -11.62 -10.49
C THR A 29 5.76 -10.38 -9.66
N VAL A 30 6.28 -9.33 -10.29
CA VAL A 30 6.40 -8.02 -9.66
C VAL A 30 4.98 -7.61 -9.32
N ILE A 31 4.60 -7.70 -8.04
CA ILE A 31 3.31 -7.19 -7.58
C ILE A 31 3.38 -5.68 -7.76
N ASN A 32 2.74 -5.22 -8.83
CA ASN A 32 2.73 -3.83 -9.24
C ASN A 32 1.36 -3.19 -8.96
N ASP A 33 0.80 -3.52 -7.80
CA ASP A 33 -0.47 -3.00 -7.36
C ASP A 33 -0.34 -2.51 -5.91
N PRO A 34 -0.53 -1.21 -5.64
CA PRO A 34 -0.55 -0.65 -4.29
C PRO A 34 -1.55 -1.33 -3.35
N LYS A 35 -2.58 -1.99 -3.88
CA LYS A 35 -3.58 -2.71 -3.07
C LYS A 35 -3.17 -4.13 -2.68
N ASN A 36 -1.97 -4.55 -3.07
CA ASN A 36 -1.42 -5.88 -2.83
C ASN A 36 -0.04 -5.83 -2.13
N ILE A 37 0.17 -4.84 -1.27
CA ILE A 37 1.41 -4.66 -0.48
C ILE A 37 1.09 -4.41 1.00
N ALA A 38 2.14 -4.38 1.83
CA ALA A 38 2.03 -4.04 3.23
C ALA A 38 2.22 -2.54 3.50
N TYR A 39 1.47 -2.04 4.48
CA TYR A 39 1.59 -0.70 5.07
C TYR A 39 1.81 -0.82 6.58
N GLU A 40 2.36 0.20 7.22
CA GLU A 40 2.49 0.22 8.68
C GLU A 40 1.41 1.12 9.28
N ILE A 41 0.47 0.55 10.03
CA ILE A 41 -0.61 1.30 10.71
C ILE A 41 -0.42 1.10 12.22
N GLU A 42 -0.26 2.19 12.96
CA GLU A 42 -0.08 2.17 14.42
C GLU A 42 1.07 1.25 14.91
N GLY A 43 2.11 1.09 14.08
CA GLY A 43 3.27 0.22 14.37
C GLY A 43 3.07 -1.25 13.98
N GLU A 44 1.91 -1.61 13.42
CA GLU A 44 1.62 -2.95 12.92
C GLU A 44 1.72 -3.02 11.41
N SER A 45 2.24 -4.15 10.90
CA SER A 45 2.32 -4.41 9.46
C SER A 45 0.98 -4.96 8.96
N ILE A 46 0.37 -4.25 8.01
CA ILE A 46 -0.93 -4.55 7.41
C ILE A 46 -0.73 -5.00 5.97
N PRO A 47 -0.58 -6.31 5.69
CA PRO A 47 -0.40 -6.84 4.35
C PRO A 47 -1.74 -6.92 3.61
N LEU A 48 -2.04 -5.92 2.79
CA LEU A 48 -3.25 -5.94 1.98
C LEU A 48 -3.18 -7.01 0.89
N LYS A 49 -4.32 -7.63 0.64
CA LYS A 49 -4.56 -8.48 -0.52
C LYS A 49 -5.83 -8.00 -1.22
N ASP A 50 -5.67 -7.58 -2.46
CA ASP A 50 -6.73 -6.97 -3.28
C ASP A 50 -7.47 -5.83 -2.55
N GLY A 51 -6.72 -5.07 -1.74
CA GLY A 51 -7.21 -3.90 -1.01
C GLY A 51 -7.84 -4.20 0.34
N SER A 52 -7.76 -5.42 0.86
CA SER A 52 -8.32 -5.77 2.18
C SER A 52 -7.34 -6.60 3.02
N TYR A 53 -7.46 -6.49 4.34
CA TYR A 53 -6.77 -7.29 5.33
C TYR A 53 -7.65 -7.47 6.57
N GLU A 54 -7.72 -8.69 7.09
CA GLU A 54 -8.47 -9.04 8.31
C GLU A 54 -7.53 -9.66 9.34
N THR A 55 -7.68 -9.28 10.61
CA THR A 55 -6.96 -9.85 11.74
C THR A 55 -7.86 -9.89 12.98
N GLU A 56 -7.57 -10.79 13.93
CA GLU A 56 -8.25 -10.78 15.23
C GLU A 56 -7.89 -9.49 15.99
N ALA A 57 -8.87 -8.89 16.69
CA ALA A 57 -8.67 -7.65 17.45
C ALA A 57 -7.72 -7.83 18.65
N ALA A 58 -7.58 -9.06 19.13
CA ALA A 58 -6.65 -9.48 20.18
C ALA A 58 -6.46 -11.01 20.05
N PRO A 59 -5.41 -11.61 20.65
CA PRO A 59 -5.25 -13.06 20.65
C PRO A 59 -6.50 -13.77 21.17
N ASP A 60 -7.02 -14.73 20.39
CA ASP A 60 -8.23 -15.50 20.69
C ASP A 60 -9.53 -14.67 20.71
N SER A 61 -9.52 -13.47 20.10
CA SER A 61 -10.71 -12.64 19.98
C SER A 61 -11.65 -13.16 18.90
N VAL A 62 -12.96 -13.09 19.17
CA VAL A 62 -14.00 -13.30 18.14
C VAL A 62 -14.24 -12.06 17.29
N GLU A 63 -13.74 -10.90 17.73
CA GLU A 63 -13.82 -9.65 16.98
C GLU A 63 -12.71 -9.60 15.93
N ILE A 64 -13.08 -9.23 14.71
CA ILE A 64 -12.17 -9.09 13.58
C ILE A 64 -11.99 -7.61 13.28
N VAL A 65 -10.73 -7.17 13.24
CA VAL A 65 -10.35 -5.88 12.68
C VAL A 65 -10.17 -6.05 11.17
N THR A 66 -10.90 -5.25 10.40
CA THR A 66 -10.81 -5.21 8.94
C THR A 66 -10.17 -3.89 8.53
N THR A 67 -9.10 -3.95 7.74
CA THR A 67 -8.50 -2.80 7.06
C THR A 67 -8.80 -2.88 5.57
N GLU A 68 -9.39 -1.84 5.00
CA GLU A 68 -9.84 -1.81 3.61
C GLU A 68 -9.40 -0.56 2.87
N TYR A 69 -9.17 -0.72 1.57
CA TYR A 69 -8.98 0.37 0.64
C TYR A 69 -10.27 1.18 0.49
N PHE A 70 -10.22 2.44 0.89
CA PHE A 70 -11.33 3.37 0.78
C PHE A 70 -11.33 4.10 -0.57
N GLY A 71 -10.15 4.52 -1.05
CA GLY A 71 -9.98 5.29 -2.28
C GLY A 71 -9.46 6.72 -2.04
N ASN A 72 -9.98 7.68 -2.81
CA ASN A 72 -9.46 9.05 -2.92
C ASN A 72 -8.02 9.11 -3.42
N ASP A 73 -7.71 8.34 -4.47
CA ASP A 73 -6.35 8.23 -4.97
C ASP A 73 -5.81 9.54 -5.53
N VAL A 74 -4.54 9.81 -5.24
CA VAL A 74 -3.74 10.80 -5.95
C VAL A 74 -2.40 10.18 -6.31
N THR A 75 -1.89 10.53 -7.49
CA THR A 75 -0.57 10.10 -7.95
C THR A 75 0.36 11.29 -8.09
N GLY A 76 1.65 11.06 -7.86
CA GLY A 76 2.68 12.09 -7.90
C GLY A 76 4.04 11.50 -7.61
N ASP A 77 5.09 12.27 -7.85
CA ASP A 77 6.46 11.91 -7.41
C ASP A 77 6.65 12.47 -6.00
N PHE A 78 6.28 11.69 -4.98
CA PHE A 78 6.17 12.20 -3.61
C PHE A 78 7.52 12.25 -2.90
N ASN A 79 8.47 11.42 -3.32
CA ASN A 79 9.83 11.36 -2.79
C ASN A 79 10.90 12.01 -3.70
N ASN A 80 10.50 12.56 -4.86
CA ASN A 80 11.36 13.19 -5.87
C ASN A 80 12.40 12.23 -6.48
N ASP A 81 12.05 10.96 -6.68
CA ASP A 81 12.91 9.97 -7.33
C ASP A 81 12.66 9.81 -8.84
N GLY A 82 11.72 10.58 -9.39
CA GLY A 82 11.36 10.58 -10.81
C GLY A 82 10.37 9.51 -11.20
N THR A 83 9.83 8.74 -10.24
CA THR A 83 8.76 7.76 -10.49
C THR A 83 7.41 8.25 -9.95
N GLN A 84 6.32 7.73 -10.52
CA GLN A 84 4.98 8.04 -10.00
C GLN A 84 4.63 7.08 -8.88
N ASP A 85 4.43 7.65 -7.70
CA ASP A 85 3.88 7.04 -6.51
C ASP A 85 2.35 7.17 -6.47
N ALA A 86 1.72 6.48 -5.52
CA ALA A 86 0.29 6.56 -5.26
C ALA A 86 0.02 6.81 -3.77
N ALA A 87 -0.92 7.70 -3.47
CA ALA A 87 -1.42 7.93 -2.12
C ALA A 87 -2.92 7.73 -2.12
N PHE A 88 -3.46 7.14 -1.06
CA PHE A 88 -4.88 6.85 -0.91
C PHE A 88 -5.23 6.66 0.56
N ILE A 89 -6.52 6.53 0.83
CA ILE A 89 -7.04 6.35 2.18
C ILE A 89 -7.35 4.88 2.43
N LEU A 90 -6.96 4.40 3.61
CA LEU A 90 -7.42 3.14 4.20
C LEU A 90 -8.44 3.42 5.29
N THR A 91 -9.41 2.53 5.43
CA THR A 91 -10.30 2.45 6.58
C THR A 91 -9.95 1.27 7.46
N GLN A 92 -10.08 1.40 8.77
CA GLN A 92 -9.96 0.30 9.71
C GLN A 92 -11.14 0.31 10.69
N GLY A 93 -11.79 -0.83 10.87
CA GLY A 93 -12.91 -0.99 11.80
C GLY A 93 -12.98 -2.41 12.38
N GLY A 94 -13.92 -2.64 13.30
CA GLY A 94 -14.25 -3.98 13.82
C GLY A 94 -13.78 -4.29 15.24
N GLY A 95 -12.79 -3.58 15.79
CA GLY A 95 -12.38 -3.65 17.21
C GLY A 95 -13.19 -2.74 18.15
N GLY A 96 -14.41 -2.36 17.76
CA GLY A 96 -15.25 -1.37 18.43
C GLY A 96 -16.35 -0.82 17.52
N THR A 97 -16.89 0.36 17.82
CA THR A 97 -17.95 1.02 17.02
C THR A 97 -17.44 2.07 16.04
N GLY A 98 -16.14 2.37 16.07
CA GLY A 98 -15.49 3.36 15.21
C GLY A 98 -15.09 2.80 13.84
N VAL A 99 -14.87 3.72 12.90
CA VAL A 99 -14.22 3.45 11.62
C VAL A 99 -13.15 4.51 11.45
N PHE A 100 -11.89 4.11 11.55
CA PHE A 100 -10.75 5.00 11.50
C PHE A 100 -10.22 5.12 10.08
N TYR A 101 -9.81 6.32 9.71
CA TYR A 101 -9.30 6.64 8.37
C TYR A 101 -7.82 6.98 8.46
N TYR A 102 -7.02 6.40 7.56
CA TYR A 102 -5.57 6.58 7.51
C TYR A 102 -5.14 6.97 6.10
N LEU A 103 -4.29 7.99 5.98
CA LEU A 103 -3.59 8.28 4.73
C LEU A 103 -2.34 7.41 4.65
N VAL A 104 -2.13 6.74 3.51
CA VAL A 104 -0.93 5.95 3.21
C VAL A 104 -0.34 6.35 1.86
N VAL A 105 0.95 6.04 1.67
CA VAL A 105 1.64 6.20 0.38
C VAL A 105 2.27 4.88 -0.04
N ALA A 106 2.09 4.51 -1.30
CA ALA A 106 2.79 3.44 -1.99
C ALA A 106 3.91 4.06 -2.84
N LEU A 107 5.15 3.91 -2.38
CA LEU A 107 6.33 4.39 -3.09
C LEU A 107 6.72 3.40 -4.18
N LYS A 108 6.85 3.88 -5.41
CA LYS A 108 7.20 3.05 -6.55
C LYS A 108 8.71 2.80 -6.56
N THR A 109 9.11 1.54 -6.70
CA THR A 109 10.52 1.16 -6.82
C THR A 109 10.72 0.23 -8.01
N THR A 110 11.99 -0.08 -8.33
CA THR A 110 12.35 -1.05 -9.36
C THR A 110 11.86 -2.46 -9.04
N GLU A 111 11.62 -2.77 -7.77
CA GLU A 111 11.22 -4.10 -7.29
C GLU A 111 9.70 -4.24 -7.09
N GLY A 112 8.93 -3.16 -7.26
CA GLY A 112 7.50 -3.11 -6.94
C GLY A 112 7.15 -1.88 -6.10
N TYR A 113 5.91 -1.82 -5.62
CA TYR A 113 5.53 -0.80 -4.65
C TYR A 113 5.98 -1.17 -3.24
N GLN A 114 6.30 -0.16 -2.44
CA GLN A 114 6.62 -0.31 -1.02
C GLN A 114 5.78 0.70 -0.22
N GLY A 115 4.98 0.20 0.73
CA GLY A 115 4.11 1.04 1.54
C GLY A 115 4.89 1.84 2.60
N THR A 116 4.35 3.00 2.97
CA THR A 116 4.81 3.81 4.10
C THR A 116 4.07 3.45 5.39
N ASN A 117 4.43 4.13 6.48
CA ASN A 117 3.52 4.32 7.59
C ASN A 117 2.24 5.05 7.15
N GLY A 118 1.13 4.71 7.78
CA GLY A 118 -0.12 5.44 7.68
C GLY A 118 -0.26 6.47 8.80
N ILE A 119 -0.87 7.60 8.48
CA ILE A 119 -1.19 8.65 9.46
C ILE A 119 -2.70 8.76 9.62
N ALA A 120 -3.16 8.72 10.86
CA ALA A 120 -4.56 8.87 11.21
C ALA A 120 -5.13 10.23 10.77
N LEU A 121 -6.20 10.18 9.99
CA LEU A 121 -7.01 11.32 9.60
C LEU A 121 -8.08 11.61 10.65
N GLY A 122 -8.81 10.58 11.10
CA GLY A 122 -9.83 10.67 12.16
C GLY A 122 -10.75 9.44 12.24
N ASP A 123 -11.75 9.49 13.14
CA ASP A 123 -12.82 8.49 13.30
C ASP A 123 -14.12 8.97 12.64
N ARG A 124 -14.68 8.15 11.74
CA ARG A 124 -15.95 8.39 11.03
C ARG A 124 -16.01 9.75 10.34
N ILE A 125 -14.88 10.22 9.81
CA ILE A 125 -14.81 11.44 8.99
C ILE A 125 -15.53 11.21 7.65
N ALA A 126 -15.77 12.30 6.90
CA ALA A 126 -16.26 12.23 5.53
C ALA A 126 -15.16 12.71 4.57
N PRO A 127 -14.34 11.80 4.01
CA PRO A 127 -13.31 12.15 3.05
C PRO A 127 -13.88 12.80 1.79
N GLN A 128 -13.22 13.83 1.27
CA GLN A 128 -13.64 14.54 0.06
C GLN A 128 -12.69 14.29 -1.11
N ASN A 129 -11.42 14.65 -0.97
CA ASN A 129 -10.39 14.38 -1.96
C ASN A 129 -8.98 14.36 -1.34
N LEU A 130 -8.05 13.73 -2.06
CA LEU A 130 -6.62 13.96 -1.90
C LEU A 130 -6.13 14.81 -3.07
N ASP A 131 -5.35 15.85 -2.77
CA ASP A 131 -4.66 16.66 -3.78
C ASP A 131 -3.14 16.51 -3.64
N TRP A 132 -2.43 16.71 -4.74
CA TRP A 132 -0.97 16.84 -4.75
C TRP A 132 -0.59 18.21 -5.32
N ARG A 133 0.02 19.06 -4.49
CA ARG A 133 0.41 20.40 -4.90
C ARG A 133 1.65 20.86 -4.13
N ASN A 134 2.58 21.52 -4.83
CA ASN A 134 3.77 22.11 -4.23
C ASN A 134 4.61 21.14 -3.38
N GLY A 135 4.67 19.86 -3.76
CA GLY A 135 5.43 18.88 -2.99
C GLY A 135 4.70 18.38 -1.73
N GLU A 136 3.40 18.61 -1.61
CA GLU A 136 2.58 18.20 -0.45
C GLU A 136 1.34 17.44 -0.90
N ILE A 137 1.05 16.34 -0.19
CA ILE A 137 -0.24 15.65 -0.27
C ILE A 137 -1.19 16.38 0.67
N ILE A 138 -2.38 16.73 0.20
CA ILE A 138 -3.38 17.47 0.95
C ILE A 138 -4.61 16.57 1.09
N ALA A 139 -4.94 16.18 2.31
CA ALA A 139 -6.17 15.43 2.59
C ALA A 139 -7.26 16.41 3.04
N ASN A 140 -8.33 16.50 2.24
CA ASN A 140 -9.50 17.28 2.58
C ASN A 140 -10.65 16.36 2.98
N TYR A 141 -11.29 16.67 4.10
CA TYR A 141 -12.39 15.89 4.64
C TYR A 141 -13.27 16.77 5.55
N ALA A 142 -14.49 16.34 5.80
CA ALA A 142 -15.30 16.89 6.87
C ALA A 142 -15.13 16.04 8.14
N ASP A 143 -14.93 16.73 9.25
CA ASP A 143 -14.84 16.18 10.60
C ASP A 143 -16.00 16.70 11.46
N ARG A 144 -16.02 16.33 12.73
CA ARG A 144 -16.99 16.78 13.72
C ARG A 144 -16.33 17.70 14.73
N THR A 145 -17.11 18.66 15.19
CA THR A 145 -16.86 19.39 16.43
C THR A 145 -17.05 18.46 17.63
N ALA A 146 -16.44 18.79 18.76
CA ALA A 146 -16.56 18.00 19.99
C ALA A 146 -18.00 17.89 20.53
N SER A 147 -18.92 18.75 20.07
CA SER A 147 -20.33 18.78 20.46
C SER A 147 -21.27 18.02 19.52
N GLU A 148 -20.80 17.63 18.33
CA GLU A 148 -21.62 16.91 17.35
C GLU A 148 -21.71 15.41 17.68
N SER A 149 -22.88 14.81 17.41
CA SER A 149 -23.08 13.38 17.59
C SER A 149 -22.41 12.60 16.46
N TYR A 150 -21.94 11.39 16.77
CA TYR A 150 -21.48 10.44 15.75
C TYR A 150 -22.62 9.88 14.88
N ALA A 151 -23.88 10.12 15.26
CA ALA A 151 -25.04 9.80 14.42
C ALA A 151 -25.27 10.82 13.30
N ASP A 152 -24.68 12.01 13.42
CA ASP A 152 -24.81 13.09 12.43
C ASP A 152 -23.67 13.03 11.41
N GLU A 153 -23.94 13.51 10.20
CA GLU A 153 -22.90 13.66 9.17
C GLU A 153 -21.87 14.73 9.58
N PRO A 154 -20.55 14.49 9.39
CA PRO A 154 -19.51 15.49 9.67
C PRO A 154 -19.70 16.77 8.85
N THR A 155 -19.54 17.95 9.45
CA THR A 155 -19.73 19.24 8.77
C THR A 155 -18.53 20.17 8.83
N LEU A 156 -17.58 19.95 9.73
CA LEU A 156 -16.42 20.81 9.91
C LEU A 156 -15.35 20.48 8.86
N GLY A 157 -15.16 21.36 7.87
CA GLY A 157 -14.11 21.18 6.87
C GLY A 157 -12.70 21.23 7.47
N VAL A 158 -11.87 20.23 7.15
CA VAL A 158 -10.48 20.08 7.59
C VAL A 158 -9.59 19.80 6.38
N SER A 159 -8.41 20.43 6.38
CA SER A 159 -7.31 20.12 5.46
C SER A 159 -6.06 19.75 6.27
N LYS A 160 -5.50 18.56 6.03
CA LYS A 160 -4.20 18.14 6.56
C LYS A 160 -3.17 18.05 5.43
N TYR A 161 -1.93 18.40 5.74
CA TYR A 161 -0.83 18.47 4.77
C TYR A 161 0.23 17.43 5.12
N PHE A 162 0.78 16.76 4.11
CA PHE A 162 1.71 15.67 4.30
C PHE A 162 2.84 15.71 3.27
N GLN A 163 3.97 15.15 3.66
CA GLN A 163 5.13 14.94 2.79
C GLN A 163 5.73 13.56 3.03
N VAL A 164 6.41 13.04 2.02
CA VAL A 164 7.27 11.87 2.19
C VAL A 164 8.69 12.36 2.50
N GLN A 165 9.21 11.95 3.65
CA GLN A 165 10.59 12.19 4.05
C GLN A 165 11.36 10.87 4.05
N GLY A 166 12.20 10.70 3.04
CA GLY A 166 12.85 9.42 2.77
C GLY A 166 11.83 8.35 2.38
N ARG A 167 11.40 7.54 3.36
CA ARG A 167 10.43 6.45 3.16
C ARG A 167 9.23 6.53 4.11
N GLN A 168 9.10 7.64 4.81
CA GLN A 168 8.09 7.84 5.84
C GLN A 168 7.16 8.96 5.41
N LEU A 169 5.87 8.75 5.59
CA LEU A 169 4.86 9.78 5.49
C LEU A 169 4.89 10.61 6.78
N VAL A 170 4.92 11.93 6.65
CA VAL A 170 4.98 12.88 7.77
C VAL A 170 3.89 13.94 7.59
N GLU A 171 3.13 14.22 8.64
CA GLU A 171 2.19 15.34 8.66
C GLU A 171 2.95 16.66 8.89
N ILE A 172 2.65 17.67 8.08
CA ILE A 172 3.20 19.01 8.19
C ILE A 172 2.14 19.93 8.81
N LYS A 173 2.48 20.56 9.94
CA LYS A 173 1.61 21.54 10.59
C LYS A 173 1.75 22.90 9.89
N LYS A 174 0.61 23.56 9.66
CA LYS A 174 0.51 24.90 9.07
C LYS A 174 -0.29 25.82 9.98
#